data_AF-A0A0S4IYY3-F1
#
_entry.id   AF-A0A0S4IYY3-F1
#
_cell.length_a   1.000
_cell.length_b   1.000
_cell.length_c   1.000
_cell.angle_alpha   90.00
_cell.angle_beta   90.00
_cell.angle_gamma   90.00
#
_symmetry.space_group_name_H-M   'P 1'
#
loop_
_entity.id
_entity.type
_entity.pdbx_description
1 polymer ?
#
loop_
_entity_poly.entity_id
_entity_poly.type
_entity_poly.pdbx_seq_one_letter_code
_entity_poly.pdbx_strand_id
1 'polypeptide(L)'
;MGPSHRFGTKVSTLSMLASLTMLFCICVLLTTPSCVSACKADFDCRPSSCCHSTGCVDITKAPPPDCSEVLCSAECQHNTLDCGGECRCNTKLGVCKPYIRAGMPPDSAHTWKSSN
;
A
#
# COMPACT_ATOMS: atom_id res chain seq x y z
N MET A 1 -19.60 -22.52 70.74
CA MET A 1 -19.38 -23.13 69.41
C MET A 1 -19.73 -22.11 68.34
N GLY A 2 -18.80 -21.76 67.44
CA GLY A 2 -19.07 -20.89 66.30
C GLY A 2 -18.48 -21.50 65.03
N PRO A 3 -19.18 -21.49 63.88
CA PRO A 3 -18.68 -22.14 62.67
C PRO A 3 -17.59 -21.28 62.03
N SER A 4 -16.43 -21.89 61.82
CA SER A 4 -15.35 -21.32 61.02
C SER A 4 -15.73 -21.37 59.54
N HIS A 5 -16.03 -20.23 58.94
CA HIS A 5 -16.14 -20.11 57.49
C HIS A 5 -14.75 -20.16 56.84
N ARG A 6 -14.42 -21.32 56.23
CA ARG A 6 -13.30 -21.43 55.28
C ARG A 6 -13.72 -20.78 53.96
N PHE A 7 -13.37 -19.52 53.76
CA PHE A 7 -13.49 -18.87 52.46
C PHE A 7 -12.33 -19.33 51.57
N GLY A 8 -12.65 -20.27 50.67
CA GLY A 8 -11.68 -20.94 49.81
C GLY A 8 -11.03 -20.00 48.79
N THR A 9 -9.72 -20.09 48.70
CA THR A 9 -8.79 -19.40 47.79
C THR A 9 -9.01 -19.63 46.28
N LYS A 10 -10.08 -20.34 45.87
CA LYS A 10 -10.31 -20.74 44.46
C LYS A 10 -10.92 -19.66 43.58
N VAL A 11 -11.51 -18.61 44.16
CA VAL A 11 -12.18 -17.52 43.41
C VAL A 11 -11.17 -16.51 42.83
N SER A 12 -9.97 -16.42 43.42
CA SER A 12 -9.02 -15.35 43.11
C SER A 12 -8.19 -15.62 41.83
N THR A 13 -7.85 -16.87 41.54
CA THR A 13 -7.01 -17.21 40.37
C THR A 13 -7.80 -17.17 39.05
N LEU A 14 -9.07 -17.60 39.04
CA LEU A 14 -9.92 -17.58 37.84
C LEU A 14 -10.21 -16.15 37.36
N SER A 15 -10.40 -15.22 38.29
CA SER A 15 -10.60 -13.79 37.98
C SER A 15 -9.35 -13.13 37.41
N MET A 16 -8.17 -13.47 37.94
CA MET A 16 -6.89 -12.92 37.47
C MET A 16 -6.57 -13.36 36.04
N LEU A 17 -6.80 -14.64 35.72
CA LEU A 17 -6.65 -15.19 34.37
C LEU A 17 -7.58 -14.52 33.36
N ALA A 18 -8.83 -14.24 33.74
CA ALA A 18 -9.80 -13.56 32.87
C ALA A 18 -9.41 -12.09 32.60
N SER A 19 -8.86 -11.37 33.58
CA SER A 19 -8.41 -9.99 33.39
C SER A 19 -7.17 -9.90 32.51
N LEU A 20 -6.22 -10.84 32.67
CA LEU A 20 -5.00 -10.90 31.85
C LEU A 20 -5.30 -11.22 30.38
N THR A 21 -6.23 -12.13 30.10
CA THR A 21 -6.63 -12.46 28.72
C THR A 21 -7.41 -11.32 28.05
N MET A 22 -8.28 -10.63 28.80
CA MET A 22 -8.97 -9.43 28.30
C MET A 22 -7.98 -8.32 27.96
N LEU A 23 -7.01 -8.06 28.83
CA LEU A 23 -5.98 -7.05 28.60
C LEU A 23 -5.10 -7.41 27.38
N PHE A 24 -4.74 -8.68 27.22
CA PHE A 24 -4.01 -9.16 26.04
C PHE A 24 -4.81 -8.96 24.75
N CYS A 25 -6.10 -9.30 24.74
CA CYS A 25 -6.98 -9.05 23.58
C CYS A 25 -7.08 -7.55 23.25
N ILE A 26 -7.22 -6.69 24.25
CA ILE A 26 -7.25 -5.23 24.06
C ILE A 26 -5.91 -4.73 23.48
N CYS A 27 -4.77 -5.22 23.97
CA CYS A 27 -3.46 -4.90 23.41
C CYS A 27 -3.32 -5.36 21.95
N VAL A 28 -3.79 -6.55 21.59
CA VAL A 28 -3.77 -7.04 20.21
C VAL A 28 -4.65 -6.16 19.31
N LEU A 29 -5.82 -5.72 19.77
CA LEU A 29 -6.70 -4.82 19.03
C LEU A 29 -6.06 -3.44 18.80
N LEU A 30 -5.45 -2.87 19.85
CA LEU A 30 -4.82 -1.53 19.80
C LEU A 30 -3.53 -1.49 18.98
N THR A 31 -2.86 -2.62 18.77
CA THR A 31 -1.59 -2.68 18.03
C THR A 31 -1.78 -2.96 16.54
N THR A 32 -3.02 -3.10 16.06
CA THR A 32 -3.26 -3.31 14.62
C THR A 32 -2.90 -2.03 13.85
N PRO A 33 -1.88 -2.07 12.98
CA PRO A 33 -1.58 -0.92 12.14
C PRO A 33 -2.75 -0.74 11.16
N SER A 34 -3.41 0.41 11.22
CA SER A 34 -4.36 0.81 10.19
C SER A 34 -3.55 1.00 8.90
N CYS A 35 -3.63 0.02 8.00
CA CYS A 35 -2.99 0.11 6.71
C CYS A 35 -3.67 1.24 5.92
N VAL A 36 -3.11 2.44 5.99
CA VAL A 36 -3.52 3.55 5.13
C VAL A 36 -3.09 3.20 3.72
N SER A 37 -4.05 2.65 2.95
CA SER A 37 -3.89 2.35 1.53
C SER A 37 -3.41 3.61 0.82
N ALA A 38 -2.29 3.51 0.11
CA ALA A 38 -1.77 4.62 -0.69
C ALA A 38 -2.65 4.88 -1.91
N CYS A 39 -3.38 3.90 -2.44
CA CYS A 39 -4.30 4.09 -3.55
C CYS A 39 -5.52 3.18 -3.42
N LYS A 40 -6.62 3.53 -4.08
CA LYS A 40 -7.81 2.67 -4.23
C LYS A 40 -8.09 2.34 -5.70
N ALA A 41 -7.66 3.19 -6.61
CA ALA A 41 -7.83 3.05 -8.05
C ALA A 41 -6.62 3.63 -8.79
N ASP A 42 -6.51 3.34 -10.08
CA ASP A 42 -5.37 3.76 -10.90
C ASP A 42 -5.20 5.28 -10.97
N PHE A 43 -6.31 6.04 -10.90
CA PHE A 43 -6.29 7.51 -10.89
C PHE A 43 -5.69 8.11 -9.61
N ASP A 44 -5.54 7.33 -8.54
CA ASP A 44 -4.83 7.75 -7.32
C ASP A 44 -3.30 7.67 -7.50
N CYS A 45 -2.83 7.18 -8.64
CA CYS A 45 -1.41 6.98 -8.92
C CYS A 45 -0.95 7.87 -10.08
N ARG A 46 0.27 8.40 -9.96
CA ARG A 46 0.93 9.16 -11.03
C ARG A 46 2.44 8.89 -11.08
N PRO A 47 3.13 9.26 -12.15
CA PRO A 47 4.60 9.16 -12.23
C PRO A 47 5.30 9.92 -11.09
N SER A 48 6.43 9.38 -10.62
CA SER A 48 7.27 10.03 -9.60
C SER A 48 8.09 11.20 -10.13
N SER A 49 8.33 11.25 -11.45
CA SER A 49 9.10 12.29 -12.13
C SER A 49 8.45 12.70 -13.46
N CYS A 50 8.85 13.84 -14.01
CA CYS A 50 8.30 14.38 -15.26
C CYS A 50 8.67 13.56 -16.50
N CYS A 51 9.92 13.10 -16.56
CA CYS A 51 10.43 12.32 -17.68
C CYS A 51 11.05 11.03 -17.14
N HIS A 52 11.03 9.99 -17.96
CA HIS A 52 11.67 8.69 -17.78
C HIS A 52 11.37 8.05 -16.44
N SER A 53 10.17 8.31 -15.92
CA SER A 53 9.80 7.85 -14.59
C SER A 53 9.77 6.34 -14.56
N THR A 54 10.53 5.74 -13.66
CA THR A 54 10.51 4.31 -13.38
C THR A 54 9.59 3.97 -12.22
N GLY A 55 9.07 4.98 -11.52
CA GLY A 55 8.25 4.85 -10.33
C GLY A 55 6.88 5.52 -10.45
N CYS A 56 6.00 5.14 -9.52
CA CYS A 56 4.69 5.73 -9.35
C CYS A 56 4.50 6.12 -7.89
N VAL A 57 3.88 7.26 -7.65
CA VAL A 57 3.54 7.77 -6.33
C VAL A 57 2.03 7.97 -6.22
N ASP A 58 1.55 7.90 -4.99
CA ASP A 58 0.19 8.31 -4.67
C ASP A 58 0.05 9.84 -4.76
N ILE A 59 -1.08 10.29 -5.30
CA ILE A 59 -1.40 11.71 -5.46
C ILE A 59 -1.57 12.44 -4.13
N THR A 60 -1.91 11.75 -3.03
CA THR A 60 -2.18 12.38 -1.73
C THR A 60 -0.93 12.51 -0.85
N LYS A 61 0.06 11.62 -1.04
CA LYS A 61 1.29 11.56 -0.23
C LYS A 61 2.42 12.44 -0.75
N ALA A 62 2.40 12.80 -2.03
CA ALA A 62 3.39 13.68 -2.63
C ALA A 62 2.70 14.81 -3.41
N PRO A 63 3.30 16.00 -3.52
CA PRO A 63 2.89 16.99 -4.52
C PRO A 63 3.28 16.50 -5.93
N PRO A 64 2.53 16.89 -6.97
CA PRO A 64 2.91 16.57 -8.35
C PRO A 64 4.29 17.14 -8.65
N PRO A 65 5.13 16.42 -9.40
CA PRO A 65 6.36 17.01 -9.90
C PRO A 65 5.99 18.22 -10.75
N ASP A 66 6.67 19.34 -10.53
CA ASP A 66 6.51 20.51 -11.40
C ASP A 66 7.23 20.22 -12.72
N CYS A 67 6.43 20.10 -13.78
CA CYS A 67 6.90 19.79 -15.13
C CYS A 67 6.73 20.98 -16.08
N SER A 68 6.34 22.16 -15.60
CA SER A 68 6.01 23.31 -16.45
C SER A 68 7.21 23.84 -17.23
N GLU A 69 8.40 23.77 -16.63
CA GLU A 69 9.67 24.23 -17.23
C GLU A 69 10.58 23.06 -17.64
N VAL A 70 10.07 21.81 -17.63
CA VAL A 70 10.87 20.62 -17.93
C VAL A 70 10.68 20.21 -19.39
N LEU A 71 11.76 20.28 -20.17
CA LEU A 71 11.80 19.74 -21.52
C LEU A 71 12.31 18.29 -21.48
N CYS A 72 11.40 17.34 -21.64
CA CYS A 72 11.78 15.93 -21.80
C CYS A 72 12.39 15.69 -23.19
N SER A 73 13.35 14.77 -23.27
CA SER A 73 13.82 14.23 -24.54
C SER A 73 12.67 13.50 -25.26
N ALA A 74 12.64 13.58 -26.59
CA ALA A 74 11.62 12.87 -27.39
C ALA A 74 11.85 11.35 -27.48
N GLU A 75 13.04 10.88 -27.10
CA GLU A 75 13.31 9.44 -26.97
C GLU A 75 12.50 8.86 -25.81
N CYS A 76 11.94 7.66 -25.98
CA CYS A 76 11.43 6.90 -24.85
C CYS A 76 12.58 6.07 -24.26
N GLN A 77 12.83 6.16 -22.95
CA GLN A 77 13.88 5.34 -22.33
C GLN A 77 13.35 3.97 -21.96
N HIS A 78 14.12 2.95 -22.31
CA HIS A 78 13.78 1.58 -21.98
C HIS A 78 13.54 1.40 -20.47
N ASN A 79 12.56 0.58 -20.09
CA ASN A 79 12.13 0.36 -18.71
C ASN A 79 11.63 1.62 -17.98
N THR A 80 11.06 2.59 -18.71
CA THR A 80 10.39 3.75 -18.12
C THR A 80 8.92 3.81 -18.53
N LEU A 81 8.15 4.63 -17.82
CA LEU A 81 6.73 4.86 -18.12
C LEU A 81 6.51 5.58 -19.46
N ASP A 82 7.52 6.27 -20.01
CA ASP A 82 7.39 7.02 -21.26
C ASP A 82 7.22 6.13 -22.49
N CYS A 83 7.67 4.87 -22.43
CA CYS A 83 7.49 3.90 -23.53
C CYS A 83 6.10 3.21 -23.49
N GLY A 84 5.04 3.97 -23.21
CA GLY A 84 3.66 3.46 -23.13
C GLY A 84 3.36 2.70 -21.84
N GLY A 85 4.10 2.98 -20.76
CA GLY A 85 3.79 2.50 -19.42
C GLY A 85 2.69 3.32 -18.76
N GLU A 86 2.19 2.82 -17.64
CA GLU A 86 1.13 3.47 -16.86
C GLU A 86 1.29 3.19 -15.37
N CYS A 87 0.83 4.11 -14.54
CA CYS A 87 0.74 3.87 -13.10
C CYS A 87 -0.57 3.18 -12.75
N ARG A 88 -0.47 2.07 -12.02
CA ARG A 88 -1.65 1.31 -11.58
C ARG A 88 -1.67 1.13 -10.08
N CYS A 89 -2.87 1.11 -9.52
CA CYS A 89 -3.06 0.77 -8.13
C CYS A 89 -3.10 -0.74 -7.96
N ASN A 90 -2.18 -1.28 -7.15
CA ASN A 90 -2.34 -2.62 -6.64
C ASN A 90 -3.35 -2.59 -5.49
N THR A 91 -4.63 -2.78 -5.80
CA THR A 91 -5.73 -2.67 -4.83
C THR A 91 -5.66 -3.67 -3.68
N LYS A 92 -4.94 -4.80 -3.85
CA LYS A 92 -4.72 -5.78 -2.77
C LYS A 92 -3.71 -5.29 -1.73
N LEU A 93 -2.67 -4.59 -2.18
CA LEU A 93 -1.59 -4.08 -1.32
C LEU A 93 -1.78 -2.61 -0.97
N GLY A 94 -2.67 -1.90 -1.67
CA GLY A 94 -2.86 -0.46 -1.52
C GLY A 94 -1.64 0.35 -1.93
N VAL A 95 -0.90 -0.07 -2.97
CA VAL A 95 0.33 0.61 -3.42
C VAL A 95 0.31 0.90 -4.92
N CYS A 96 0.78 2.09 -5.30
CA CYS A 96 1.00 2.45 -6.69
C CYS A 96 2.20 1.68 -7.25
N LYS A 97 2.06 1.06 -8.42
CA LYS A 97 3.13 0.38 -9.13
C LYS A 97 3.21 0.82 -10.59
N PRO A 98 4.42 0.92 -11.15
CA PRO A 98 4.60 1.09 -12.58
C PRO A 98 4.20 -0.20 -13.30
N TYR A 99 3.40 -0.06 -14.36
CA TYR A 99 3.13 -1.11 -15.32
C TYR A 99 3.81 -0.74 -16.64
N ILE A 100 4.99 -1.31 -16.87
CA ILE A 100 5.80 -1.04 -18.05
C ILE A 100 5.49 -2.13 -19.09
N ARG A 101 5.09 -1.70 -20.29
CA ARG A 101 4.83 -2.65 -21.39
C ARG A 101 6.16 -3.15 -21.92
N ALA A 102 6.49 -4.40 -21.63
CA ALA A 102 7.67 -5.03 -22.20
C ALA A 102 7.48 -5.19 -23.72
N GLY A 103 8.30 -4.51 -24.52
CA GLY A 103 8.43 -4.81 -25.95
C GLY A 103 8.07 -3.70 -26.94
N MET A 104 8.09 -2.42 -26.57
CA MET A 104 7.94 -1.34 -27.55
C MET A 104 9.30 -0.67 -27.81
N PRO A 105 10.02 -1.03 -28.89
CA PRO A 105 11.14 -0.22 -29.37
C PRO A 105 10.62 1.12 -29.93
N PRO A 106 11.44 2.18 -29.90
CA PRO A 106 11.00 3.55 -30.19
C PRO A 106 10.60 3.84 -31.66
N ASP A 107 10.61 2.84 -32.56
CA ASP A 107 10.42 3.04 -34.00
C ASP A 107 9.42 2.10 -34.70
N SER A 108 8.84 1.08 -34.03
CA SER A 108 7.94 0.16 -34.72
C SER A 108 6.48 0.61 -34.65
N ALA A 109 6.06 1.25 -35.74
CA ALA A 109 4.69 1.50 -36.14
C ALA A 109 3.71 0.35 -35.81
N HIS A 110 2.57 0.71 -35.23
CA HIS A 110 1.27 0.00 -35.26
C HIS A 110 1.29 -1.53 -35.11
N THR A 111 0.99 -2.05 -33.90
CA THR A 111 -0.15 -2.96 -33.69
C THR A 111 -0.27 -3.35 -32.21
N TRP A 112 -1.29 -2.81 -31.55
CA TRP A 112 -1.74 -3.25 -30.23
C TRP A 112 -2.38 -4.64 -30.35
N LYS A 113 -1.67 -5.69 -29.92
CA LYS A 113 -2.32 -6.96 -29.55
C LYS A 113 -2.48 -6.98 -28.03
N SER A 114 -3.70 -6.69 -27.56
CA SER A 114 -4.13 -7.06 -26.21
C SER A 114 -4.04 -8.58 -26.08
N SER A 115 -3.07 -9.08 -25.32
CA SER A 115 -3.16 -10.44 -24.78
C SER A 115 -4.13 -10.43 -23.59
N ASN A 116 -5.20 -11.19 -23.76
CA ASN A 116 -6.22 -11.50 -22.75
C ASN A 116 -5.70 -12.55 -21.77
#